data_AF-A0A2R2WB82-F1
#
_entry.id   AF-A0A2R2WB82-F1
#
_cell.length_a   1.000
_cell.length_b   1.000
_cell.length_c   1.000
_cell.angle_alpha   90.00
_cell.angle_beta   90.00
_cell.angle_gamma   90.00
#
_symmetry.space_group_name_H-M   'P 1'
#
loop_
_entity.id
_entity.type
_entity.pdbx_description
1 polymer ?
#
loop_
_entity_poly.entity_id
_entity_poly.type
_entity_poly.pdbx_seq_one_letter_code
_entity_poly.pdbx_strand_id
1 'polypeptide(L)'
;MRRILALALRRPRRVVARLRAWRQAVRRGALAATPASPGGAAAGGDLSGGALSGGAALGGTVAILAHQDDDLLFQSRSVQADATAGRALVNAYLTAGDDDDESWYWQAREAGARAAYAALLGVADAWSTSVVTLGGRSVTRVVLDAAPHVVLYFFRLPDGGMDGSGGVRSGGASLRKLWDGTIDTIAAVDGSATHTLASLQEALHELLRAHRPDRITTLDHVGGFDDGDHADHHAVAYLAERVDRVYDVPHSFAGYRGYPIEGEPANLAPHETAAKEAIFFVYARSDYKTCASSGSCAHRPEGAWLSREYEARR
;
A
#
# COMPACT_ATOMS: atom_id res chain seq x y z
N MET A 1 -14.78 11.38 -30.00
CA MET A 1 -14.59 9.93 -30.28
C MET A 1 -13.69 9.20 -29.27
N ARG A 2 -12.60 9.78 -28.73
CA ARG A 2 -11.67 9.09 -27.80
C ARG A 2 -12.26 8.66 -26.44
N ARG A 3 -13.13 9.47 -25.81
CA ARG A 3 -13.80 9.12 -24.52
C ARG A 3 -14.76 7.92 -24.64
N ILE A 4 -15.47 7.79 -25.77
CA ILE A 4 -16.44 6.71 -26.02
C ILE A 4 -15.71 5.36 -26.21
N LEU A 5 -14.56 5.36 -26.90
CA LEU A 5 -13.73 4.16 -27.08
C LEU A 5 -13.10 3.68 -25.76
N ALA A 6 -12.64 4.61 -24.91
CA ALA A 6 -12.10 4.30 -23.58
C ALA A 6 -13.16 3.69 -22.64
N LEU A 7 -14.40 4.19 -22.68
CA LEU A 7 -15.54 3.63 -21.95
C LEU A 7 -15.96 2.25 -22.49
N ALA A 8 -15.93 2.05 -23.81
CA ALA A 8 -16.27 0.77 -24.43
C ALA A 8 -15.28 -0.36 -24.08
N LEU A 9 -13.99 -0.04 -23.90
CA LEU A 9 -12.94 -1.00 -23.50
C LEU A 9 -12.91 -1.28 -21.98
N ARG A 10 -13.54 -0.45 -21.14
CA ARG A 10 -13.57 -0.66 -19.68
C ARG A 10 -14.37 -1.89 -19.27
N ARG A 11 -15.52 -2.16 -19.92
CA ARG A 11 -16.36 -3.34 -19.62
C ARG A 11 -15.64 -4.68 -19.86
N PRO A 12 -15.03 -4.94 -21.03
CA PRO A 12 -14.30 -6.20 -21.24
C PRO A 12 -13.07 -6.33 -20.35
N ARG A 13 -12.31 -5.24 -20.09
CA ARG A 13 -11.16 -5.26 -19.17
C ARG A 13 -11.58 -5.62 -17.74
N ARG A 14 -12.69 -5.05 -17.24
CA ARG A 14 -13.23 -5.35 -15.91
C ARG A 14 -13.69 -6.80 -15.79
N VAL A 15 -14.35 -7.35 -16.81
CA VAL A 15 -14.77 -8.78 -16.81
C VAL A 15 -13.55 -9.71 -16.75
N VAL A 16 -12.53 -9.47 -17.58
CA VAL A 16 -11.30 -10.26 -17.58
C VAL A 16 -10.57 -10.14 -16.24
N ALA A 17 -10.49 -8.92 -15.68
CA ALA A 17 -9.87 -8.68 -14.38
C ALA A 17 -10.59 -9.40 -13.25
N ARG A 18 -11.93 -9.34 -13.21
CA ARG A 18 -12.73 -10.04 -12.21
C ARG A 18 -12.55 -11.55 -12.30
N LEU A 19 -12.45 -12.12 -13.51
CA LEU A 19 -12.13 -13.54 -13.71
C LEU A 19 -10.73 -13.90 -13.21
N ARG A 20 -9.74 -13.01 -13.40
CA ARG A 20 -8.37 -13.21 -12.88
C ARG A 20 -8.34 -13.15 -11.35
N ALA A 21 -8.97 -12.15 -10.76
CA ALA A 21 -9.09 -12.01 -9.30
C ALA A 21 -9.77 -13.24 -8.69
N TRP A 22 -10.85 -13.72 -9.31
CA TRP A 22 -11.51 -14.96 -8.89
C TRP A 22 -10.58 -16.17 -8.95
N ARG A 23 -9.80 -16.35 -10.03
CA ARG A 23 -8.82 -17.45 -10.13
C ARG A 23 -7.71 -17.34 -9.08
N GLN A 24 -7.23 -16.13 -8.78
CA GLN A 24 -6.24 -15.90 -7.72
C GLN A 24 -6.81 -16.26 -6.33
N ALA A 25 -8.06 -15.86 -6.06
CA ALA A 25 -8.75 -16.20 -4.82
C ALA A 25 -8.94 -17.72 -4.65
N VAL A 26 -9.39 -18.43 -5.71
CA VAL A 26 -9.56 -19.88 -5.69
C VAL A 26 -8.24 -20.62 -5.44
N ARG A 27 -7.14 -20.19 -6.09
CA ARG A 27 -5.82 -20.77 -5.85
C ARG A 27 -5.35 -20.61 -4.40
N ARG A 28 -5.65 -19.47 -3.76
CA ARG A 28 -5.34 -19.24 -2.34
C ARG A 28 -6.23 -20.06 -1.41
N GLY A 29 -7.53 -20.16 -1.70
CA GLY A 29 -8.45 -21.01 -0.93
C GLY A 29 -8.09 -22.49 -0.99
N ALA A 30 -7.58 -22.97 -2.13
CA ALA A 30 -7.11 -24.35 -2.27
C ALA A 30 -5.81 -24.64 -1.50
N LEU A 31 -4.93 -23.64 -1.32
CA LEU A 31 -3.71 -23.75 -0.51
C LEU A 31 -3.98 -23.63 0.99
N ALA A 32 -5.03 -22.90 1.39
CA ALA A 32 -5.41 -22.70 2.80
C ALA A 32 -6.23 -23.88 3.39
N ALA A 33 -6.64 -24.86 2.59
CA ALA A 33 -7.47 -25.99 3.02
C ALA A 33 -6.68 -27.14 3.70
N THR A 34 -5.73 -26.82 4.57
CA THR A 34 -5.21 -27.80 5.55
C THR A 34 -6.05 -27.67 6.83
N PRO A 35 -6.68 -28.75 7.32
CA PRO A 35 -7.54 -28.64 8.50
C PRO A 35 -6.67 -28.41 9.74
N ALA A 36 -6.82 -27.24 10.36
CA ALA A 36 -6.37 -27.03 11.73
C ALA A 36 -7.23 -27.89 12.67
N SER A 37 -6.61 -28.76 13.45
CA SER A 37 -7.27 -29.58 14.47
C SER A 37 -7.96 -28.71 15.54
N PRO A 38 -9.14 -29.09 16.05
CA PRO A 38 -9.83 -28.32 17.08
C PRO A 38 -9.19 -28.60 18.46
N GLY A 39 -8.40 -27.65 18.95
CA GLY A 39 -7.81 -27.71 20.29
C GLY A 39 -8.50 -26.75 21.25
N GLY A 40 -9.38 -27.29 22.11
CA GLY A 40 -9.65 -26.90 23.51
C GLY A 40 -9.89 -25.43 23.87
N ALA A 41 -11.11 -25.12 24.29
CA ALA A 41 -11.43 -23.92 25.04
C ALA A 41 -10.75 -23.92 26.43
N ALA A 42 -10.16 -22.78 26.81
CA ALA A 42 -9.96 -22.40 28.21
C ALA A 42 -10.04 -20.88 28.34
N ALA A 43 -10.69 -20.44 29.42
CA ALA A 43 -11.05 -19.07 29.73
C ALA A 43 -9.95 -18.32 30.50
N GLY A 44 -9.97 -16.98 30.38
CA GLY A 44 -9.44 -16.02 31.35
C GLY A 44 -7.92 -15.77 31.32
N GLY A 45 -7.51 -14.57 30.93
CA GLY A 45 -6.13 -14.10 31.12
C GLY A 45 -5.70 -12.93 30.24
N ASP A 46 -5.63 -11.75 30.87
CA ASP A 46 -4.82 -10.56 30.59
C ASP A 46 -4.81 -9.85 29.22
N LEU A 47 -5.21 -8.56 29.27
CA LEU A 47 -4.99 -7.56 28.23
C LEU A 47 -3.56 -7.03 28.32
N SER A 48 -2.59 -7.83 27.85
CA SER A 48 -1.25 -7.34 27.55
C SER A 48 -0.98 -7.51 26.05
N GLY A 49 -0.43 -6.46 25.43
CA GLY A 49 -0.26 -6.33 23.99
C GLY A 49 0.31 -7.59 23.36
N GLY A 50 -0.45 -8.16 22.43
CA GLY A 50 0.01 -9.29 21.62
C GLY A 50 1.21 -8.84 20.80
N ALA A 51 2.42 -9.12 21.31
CA ALA A 51 3.65 -8.97 20.56
C ALA A 51 3.52 -9.74 19.24
N LEU A 52 4.04 -9.16 18.15
CA LEU A 52 4.11 -9.80 16.84
C LEU A 52 4.90 -11.12 16.94
N SER A 53 4.19 -12.20 17.24
CA SER A 53 4.72 -13.56 17.30
C SER A 53 5.00 -14.02 15.87
N GLY A 54 6.26 -13.87 15.45
CA GLY A 54 6.78 -14.22 14.14
C GLY A 54 7.80 -13.16 13.70
N GLY A 55 9.09 -13.46 13.91
CA GLY A 55 10.23 -12.53 13.84
C GLY A 55 9.97 -11.29 13.00
N ALA A 56 9.82 -10.15 13.67
CA ALA A 56 9.66 -8.87 12.97
C ALA A 56 10.89 -8.64 12.09
N ALA A 57 10.66 -8.18 10.85
CA ALA A 57 11.74 -7.69 10.00
C ALA A 57 12.29 -6.41 10.66
N LEU A 58 13.43 -6.52 11.33
CA LEU A 58 14.03 -5.42 12.09
C LEU A 58 14.95 -4.57 11.20
N GLY A 59 15.03 -3.27 11.49
CA GLY A 59 15.84 -2.32 10.74
C GLY A 59 15.27 -2.05 9.34
N GLY A 60 16.12 -1.61 8.41
CA GLY A 60 15.74 -1.37 7.03
C GLY A 60 14.74 -0.23 6.89
N THR A 61 13.77 -0.40 5.99
CA THR A 61 12.82 0.65 5.61
C THR A 61 11.39 0.27 5.99
N VAL A 62 10.70 1.19 6.65
CA VAL A 62 9.23 1.19 6.78
C VAL A 62 8.66 2.29 5.89
N ALA A 63 7.91 1.91 4.86
CA ALA A 63 7.16 2.81 4.00
C ALA A 63 5.70 2.92 4.48
N ILE A 64 5.22 4.14 4.70
CA ILE A 64 3.83 4.43 5.06
C ILE A 64 3.18 5.09 3.85
N LEU A 65 2.20 4.43 3.24
CA LEU A 65 1.73 4.71 1.88
C LEU A 65 0.20 4.74 1.81
N ALA A 66 -0.35 5.46 0.85
CA ALA A 66 -1.80 5.50 0.66
C ALA A 66 -2.29 4.25 -0.07
N HIS A 67 -1.64 3.89 -1.17
CA HIS A 67 -2.09 2.87 -2.13
C HIS A 67 -0.99 1.86 -2.48
N GLN A 68 -1.42 0.71 -3.00
CA GLN A 68 -0.59 -0.49 -3.21
C GLN A 68 0.47 -0.39 -4.31
N ASP A 69 0.49 0.71 -5.06
CA ASP A 69 1.45 1.02 -6.13
C ASP A 69 2.35 2.21 -5.83
N ASP A 70 2.11 2.97 -4.75
CA ASP A 70 2.81 4.22 -4.46
C ASP A 70 4.33 4.04 -4.40
N ASP A 71 4.80 2.99 -3.73
CA ASP A 71 6.23 2.71 -3.62
C ASP A 71 6.83 2.28 -4.96
N LEU A 72 6.08 1.52 -5.76
CA LEU A 72 6.49 1.07 -7.09
C LEU A 72 6.55 2.24 -8.09
N LEU A 73 5.67 3.22 -7.93
CA LEU A 73 5.56 4.39 -8.81
C LEU A 73 6.39 5.59 -8.36
N PHE A 74 6.66 5.77 -7.07
CA PHE A 74 7.26 7.01 -6.56
C PHE A 74 8.46 6.80 -5.63
N GLN A 75 8.78 5.55 -5.26
CA GLN A 75 9.91 5.22 -4.37
C GLN A 75 10.79 4.07 -4.90
N SER A 76 10.63 3.71 -6.18
CA SER A 76 11.20 2.47 -6.73
C SER A 76 12.72 2.36 -6.64
N ARG A 77 13.50 3.45 -6.73
CA ARG A 77 14.96 3.36 -6.55
C ARG A 77 15.31 2.95 -5.13
N SER A 78 14.64 3.53 -4.13
CA SER A 78 14.84 3.16 -2.73
C SER A 78 14.47 1.69 -2.50
N VAL A 79 13.30 1.27 -2.99
CA VAL A 79 12.83 -0.12 -2.89
C VAL A 79 13.83 -1.09 -3.53
N GLN A 80 14.32 -0.79 -4.74
CA GLN A 80 15.30 -1.65 -5.41
C GLN A 80 16.66 -1.68 -4.71
N ALA A 81 17.13 -0.54 -4.18
CA ALA A 81 18.37 -0.46 -3.43
C ALA A 81 18.30 -1.27 -2.12
N ASP A 82 17.17 -1.21 -1.42
CA ASP A 82 16.92 -1.98 -0.19
C ASP A 82 16.85 -3.48 -0.48
N ALA A 83 16.12 -3.88 -1.53
CA ALA A 83 16.03 -5.26 -1.97
C ALA A 83 17.40 -5.84 -2.37
N THR A 84 18.18 -5.09 -3.15
CA THR A 84 19.54 -5.51 -3.55
C THR A 84 20.48 -5.68 -2.36
N ALA A 85 20.31 -4.85 -1.33
CA ALA A 85 21.11 -4.90 -0.12
C ALA A 85 20.60 -5.91 0.92
N GLY A 86 19.48 -6.61 0.66
CA GLY A 86 18.85 -7.52 1.61
C GLY A 86 18.34 -6.84 2.88
N ARG A 87 18.01 -5.55 2.81
CA ARG A 87 17.42 -4.80 3.92
C ARG A 87 15.95 -5.18 4.10
N ALA A 88 15.47 -5.07 5.33
CA ALA A 88 14.05 -5.23 5.61
C ALA A 88 13.22 -4.19 4.83
N LEU A 89 12.11 -4.66 4.26
CA LEU A 89 11.18 -3.88 3.46
C LEU A 89 9.78 -4.07 4.05
N VAL A 90 9.29 -3.04 4.73
CA VAL A 90 8.01 -3.08 5.44
C VAL A 90 7.09 -2.00 4.86
N ASN A 91 5.99 -2.39 4.25
CA ASN A 91 5.03 -1.42 3.70
C ASN A 91 3.74 -1.43 4.50
N ALA A 92 3.26 -0.26 4.90
CA ALA A 92 1.93 -0.04 5.43
C ALA A 92 1.08 0.73 4.41
N TYR A 93 0.13 0.03 3.79
CA TYR A 93 -0.85 0.63 2.91
C TYR A 93 -2.10 0.99 3.70
N LEU A 94 -2.36 2.29 3.84
CA LEU A 94 -3.43 2.80 4.69
C LEU A 94 -4.81 2.58 4.07
N THR A 95 -4.94 2.77 2.76
CA THR A 95 -6.21 2.54 2.07
C THR A 95 -6.27 1.17 1.40
N ALA A 96 -7.48 0.72 1.05
CA ALA A 96 -7.72 -0.41 0.18
C ALA A 96 -7.45 -0.06 -1.29
N GLY A 97 -7.31 1.23 -1.63
CA GLY A 97 -7.20 1.68 -3.00
C GLY A 97 -8.37 1.19 -3.86
N ASP A 98 -9.56 1.11 -3.26
CA ASP A 98 -10.73 0.50 -3.87
C ASP A 98 -11.35 1.37 -4.96
N ASP A 99 -11.07 2.69 -5.00
CA ASP A 99 -11.58 3.63 -6.00
C ASP A 99 -13.10 3.40 -6.24
N ASP A 100 -13.84 3.31 -5.12
CA ASP A 100 -15.29 3.06 -5.02
C ASP A 100 -15.79 1.77 -5.74
N ASP A 101 -14.91 0.80 -5.94
CA ASP A 101 -15.20 -0.48 -6.61
C ASP A 101 -15.57 -1.60 -5.61
N GLU A 102 -15.93 -2.77 -6.13
CA GLU A 102 -16.25 -3.93 -5.29
C GLU A 102 -15.01 -4.57 -4.67
N SER A 103 -15.23 -5.40 -3.65
CA SER A 103 -14.15 -6.00 -2.87
C SER A 103 -13.12 -6.82 -3.65
N TRP A 104 -13.52 -7.41 -4.79
CA TRP A 104 -12.58 -8.14 -5.63
C TRP A 104 -11.46 -7.25 -6.17
N TYR A 105 -11.70 -5.95 -6.33
CA TYR A 105 -10.74 -5.02 -6.92
C TYR A 105 -9.61 -4.69 -5.95
N TRP A 106 -9.90 -4.24 -4.73
CA TRP A 106 -8.85 -3.98 -3.74
C TRP A 106 -8.09 -5.26 -3.37
N GLN A 107 -8.78 -6.42 -3.33
CA GLN A 107 -8.12 -7.72 -3.13
C GLN A 107 -7.14 -8.05 -4.26
N ALA A 108 -7.45 -7.64 -5.50
CA ALA A 108 -6.56 -7.77 -6.63
C ALA A 108 -5.36 -6.83 -6.50
N ARG A 109 -5.53 -5.59 -6.04
CA ARG A 109 -4.41 -4.65 -5.77
C ARG A 109 -3.46 -5.21 -4.70
N GLU A 110 -3.98 -5.76 -3.60
CA GLU A 110 -3.17 -6.46 -2.58
C GLU A 110 -2.42 -7.68 -3.15
N ALA A 111 -3.01 -8.38 -4.14
CA ALA A 111 -2.34 -9.46 -4.84
C ALA A 111 -1.26 -8.94 -5.80
N GLY A 112 -1.48 -7.79 -6.43
CA GLY A 112 -0.50 -7.09 -7.27
C GLY A 112 0.75 -6.70 -6.49
N ALA A 113 0.59 -6.06 -5.32
CA ALA A 113 1.72 -5.66 -4.47
C ALA A 113 2.57 -6.86 -4.07
N ARG A 114 1.93 -7.93 -3.60
CA ARG A 114 2.60 -9.21 -3.28
C ARG A 114 3.35 -9.81 -4.45
N ALA A 115 2.73 -9.87 -5.63
CA ALA A 115 3.39 -10.40 -6.82
C ALA A 115 4.61 -9.54 -7.22
N ALA A 116 4.51 -8.22 -7.10
CA ALA A 116 5.60 -7.29 -7.41
C ALA A 116 6.80 -7.50 -6.47
N TYR A 117 6.57 -7.61 -5.16
CA TYR A 117 7.64 -7.86 -4.19
C TYR A 117 8.27 -9.26 -4.32
N ALA A 118 7.48 -10.29 -4.61
CA ALA A 118 8.02 -11.62 -4.91
C ALA A 118 8.88 -11.60 -6.17
N ALA A 119 8.45 -10.89 -7.22
CA ALA A 119 9.20 -10.72 -8.46
C ALA A 119 10.47 -9.88 -8.28
N LEU A 120 10.42 -8.83 -7.45
CA LEU A 120 11.57 -7.99 -7.11
C LEU A 120 12.74 -8.81 -6.53
N LEU A 121 12.42 -9.80 -5.69
CA LEU A 121 13.40 -10.70 -5.09
C LEU A 121 13.65 -11.99 -5.88
N GLY A 122 12.94 -12.21 -6.99
CA GLY A 122 13.07 -13.43 -7.79
C GLY A 122 12.64 -14.70 -7.06
N VAL A 123 11.69 -14.60 -6.12
CA VAL A 123 11.19 -15.72 -5.31
C VAL A 123 9.73 -16.07 -5.65
N ALA A 124 9.23 -17.17 -5.08
CA ALA A 124 7.84 -17.57 -5.26
C ALA A 124 6.87 -16.56 -4.61
N ASP A 125 5.75 -16.28 -5.29
CA ASP A 125 4.62 -15.52 -4.75
C ASP A 125 3.83 -16.37 -3.75
N ALA A 126 4.44 -16.61 -2.58
CA ALA A 126 3.90 -17.38 -1.46
C ALA A 126 4.02 -16.55 -0.18
N TRP A 127 2.90 -16.37 0.50
CA TRP A 127 2.78 -15.43 1.62
C TRP A 127 1.97 -16.01 2.76
N SER A 128 2.52 -15.92 3.96
CA SER A 128 1.82 -16.17 5.22
C SER A 128 0.98 -14.95 5.60
N THR A 129 -0.30 -15.15 5.87
CA THR A 129 -1.24 -14.08 6.25
C THR A 129 -1.67 -14.24 7.70
N SER A 130 -1.67 -13.15 8.46
CA SER A 130 -2.13 -13.09 9.84
C SER A 130 -2.86 -11.78 10.11
N VAL A 131 -3.73 -11.74 11.11
CA VAL A 131 -4.24 -10.49 11.67
C VAL A 131 -3.43 -10.15 12.91
N VAL A 132 -2.94 -8.92 12.99
CA VAL A 132 -2.20 -8.40 14.15
C VAL A 132 -2.94 -7.23 14.76
N THR A 133 -2.62 -6.90 16.00
CA THR A 133 -3.17 -5.74 16.69
C THR A 133 -2.13 -4.63 16.75
N LEU A 134 -2.42 -3.48 16.14
CA LEU A 134 -1.60 -2.27 16.21
C LEU A 134 -2.45 -1.13 16.77
N GLY A 135 -2.02 -0.49 17.85
CA GLY A 135 -2.81 0.56 18.51
C GLY A 135 -4.23 0.11 18.93
N GLY A 136 -4.38 -1.16 19.31
CA GLY A 136 -5.68 -1.76 19.65
C GLY A 136 -6.62 -2.04 18.48
N ARG A 137 -6.13 -1.94 17.23
CA ARG A 137 -6.91 -2.15 16.00
C ARG A 137 -6.35 -3.32 15.19
N SER A 138 -7.24 -4.10 14.59
CA SER A 138 -6.89 -5.21 13.71
C SER A 138 -6.29 -4.69 12.41
N VAL A 139 -5.13 -5.22 12.02
CA VAL A 139 -4.49 -4.92 10.74
C VAL A 139 -4.07 -6.23 10.09
N THR A 140 -4.34 -6.39 8.80
CA THR A 140 -3.87 -7.58 8.06
C THR A 140 -2.38 -7.44 7.81
N ARG A 141 -1.60 -8.44 8.22
CA ARG A 141 -0.17 -8.57 7.96
C ARG A 141 0.08 -9.74 7.04
N VAL A 142 0.88 -9.54 6.00
CA VAL A 142 1.39 -10.60 5.12
C VAL A 142 2.91 -10.60 5.11
N VAL A 143 3.51 -11.79 5.14
CA VAL A 143 4.97 -12.00 5.16
C VAL A 143 5.34 -12.91 4.00
N LEU A 144 6.38 -12.54 3.23
CA LEU A 144 6.84 -13.32 2.09
C LEU A 144 7.62 -14.56 2.59
N ASP A 145 7.13 -15.75 2.27
CA ASP A 145 7.61 -17.00 2.90
C ASP A 145 9.11 -17.25 2.63
N ALA A 146 9.55 -16.99 1.40
CA ALA A 146 10.94 -17.16 0.98
C ALA A 146 11.86 -16.00 1.40
N ALA A 147 11.30 -14.87 1.84
CA ALA A 147 12.02 -13.67 2.22
C ALA A 147 11.28 -12.93 3.34
N PRO A 148 11.30 -13.45 4.58
CA PRO A 148 10.45 -12.94 5.67
C PRO A 148 10.83 -11.54 6.18
N HIS A 149 11.90 -10.94 5.62
CA HIS A 149 12.23 -9.53 5.81
C HIS A 149 11.39 -8.59 4.94
N VAL A 150 10.53 -9.12 4.07
CA VAL A 150 9.50 -8.37 3.33
C VAL A 150 8.13 -8.59 3.97
N VAL A 151 7.53 -7.50 4.46
CA VAL A 151 6.26 -7.52 5.19
C VAL A 151 5.33 -6.44 4.65
N LEU A 152 4.08 -6.79 4.34
CA LEU A 152 3.08 -5.80 3.94
C LEU A 152 1.94 -5.78 4.97
N TYR A 153 1.49 -4.59 5.31
CA TYR A 153 0.34 -4.33 6.17
C TYR A 153 -0.77 -3.66 5.36
N PHE A 154 -1.99 -4.17 5.49
CA PHE A 154 -3.17 -3.62 4.84
C PHE A 154 -4.17 -3.18 5.90
N PHE A 155 -4.32 -1.86 6.03
CA PHE A 155 -5.32 -1.23 6.92
C PHE A 155 -6.70 -1.16 6.27
N ARG A 156 -6.75 -1.16 4.93
CA ARG A 156 -7.98 -1.24 4.13
C ARG A 156 -8.99 -0.12 4.40
N LEU A 157 -8.52 1.07 4.77
CA LEU A 157 -9.38 2.25 4.85
C LEU A 157 -9.90 2.61 3.44
N PRO A 158 -11.06 3.24 3.28
CA PRO A 158 -11.59 3.57 1.97
C PRO A 158 -10.68 4.58 1.26
N ASP A 159 -10.52 4.40 -0.05
CA ASP A 159 -9.95 5.40 -0.94
C ASP A 159 -10.78 6.69 -0.89
N GLY A 160 -10.10 7.82 -0.68
CA GLY A 160 -10.70 9.14 -0.56
C GLY A 160 -11.05 9.80 -1.89
N GLY A 161 -10.61 9.24 -3.02
CA GLY A 161 -10.62 9.90 -4.32
C GLY A 161 -9.64 11.06 -4.39
N MET A 162 -9.43 11.59 -5.60
CA MET A 162 -8.44 12.63 -5.89
C MET A 162 -8.49 13.83 -4.94
N ASP A 163 -9.69 14.30 -4.59
CA ASP A 163 -9.92 15.48 -3.74
C ASP A 163 -10.24 15.13 -2.27
N GLY A 164 -10.29 13.84 -1.91
CA GLY A 164 -10.65 13.43 -0.56
C GLY A 164 -12.16 13.54 -0.26
N SER A 165 -13.02 13.66 -1.28
CA SER A 165 -14.49 13.66 -1.12
C SER A 165 -15.05 12.31 -0.64
N GLY A 166 -14.33 11.21 -0.87
CA GLY A 166 -14.72 9.84 -0.55
C GLY A 166 -15.72 9.24 -1.54
N GLY A 167 -15.73 7.91 -1.65
CA GLY A 167 -16.62 7.15 -2.53
C GLY A 167 -18.06 6.98 -2.00
N VAL A 168 -18.98 6.55 -2.86
CA VAL A 168 -20.37 6.26 -2.48
C VAL A 168 -20.43 5.06 -1.53
N ARG A 169 -19.62 4.02 -1.76
CA ARG A 169 -19.56 2.80 -0.93
C ARG A 169 -19.04 3.06 0.47
N SER A 170 -18.18 4.06 0.64
CA SER A 170 -17.68 4.48 1.95
C SER A 170 -18.59 5.51 2.63
N GLY A 171 -19.72 5.88 2.01
CA GLY A 171 -20.57 6.96 2.52
C GLY A 171 -19.88 8.33 2.50
N GLY A 172 -18.88 8.51 1.63
CA GLY A 172 -18.05 9.70 1.57
C GLY A 172 -16.97 9.77 2.65
N ALA A 173 -16.66 8.68 3.37
CA ALA A 173 -15.52 8.66 4.29
C ALA A 173 -14.19 8.68 3.52
N SER A 174 -13.20 9.42 4.04
CA SER A 174 -11.85 9.57 3.46
C SER A 174 -10.81 9.93 4.52
N LEU A 175 -9.54 9.68 4.24
CA LEU A 175 -8.44 10.07 5.13
C LEU A 175 -8.31 11.58 5.28
N ARG A 176 -8.57 12.35 4.20
CA ARG A 176 -8.64 13.83 4.28
C ARG A 176 -9.66 14.29 5.31
N LYS A 177 -10.89 13.77 5.26
CA LYS A 177 -11.94 14.15 6.21
C LYS A 177 -11.61 13.76 7.65
N LEU A 178 -10.95 12.63 7.85
CA LEU A 178 -10.47 12.22 9.17
C LEU A 178 -9.38 13.17 9.68
N TRP A 179 -8.44 13.55 8.81
CA TRP A 179 -7.36 14.48 9.11
C TRP A 179 -7.88 15.87 9.48
N ASP A 180 -8.83 16.39 8.68
CA ASP A 180 -9.47 17.69 8.88
C ASP A 180 -10.47 17.70 10.05
N GLY A 181 -10.77 16.55 10.65
CA GLY A 181 -11.76 16.42 11.73
C GLY A 181 -13.21 16.58 11.28
N THR A 182 -13.48 16.44 9.98
CA THR A 182 -14.85 16.46 9.42
C THR A 182 -15.60 15.17 9.74
N ILE A 183 -14.87 14.06 9.93
CA ILE A 183 -15.40 12.80 10.48
C ILE A 183 -14.57 12.37 11.69
N ASP A 184 -15.22 11.84 12.72
CA ASP A 184 -14.52 11.39 13.94
C ASP A 184 -13.84 10.03 13.73
N THR A 185 -14.42 9.21 12.86
CA THR A 185 -13.95 7.84 12.60
C THR A 185 -14.02 7.47 11.14
N ILE A 186 -13.16 6.53 10.75
CA ILE A 186 -13.13 5.89 9.44
C ILE A 186 -13.10 4.37 9.64
N ALA A 187 -13.92 3.63 8.88
CA ALA A 187 -14.00 2.18 8.97
C ALA A 187 -13.30 1.53 7.78
N ALA A 188 -12.61 0.41 8.01
CA ALA A 188 -12.04 -0.41 6.94
C ALA A 188 -13.17 -0.97 6.04
N VAL A 189 -12.90 -1.08 4.73
CA VAL A 189 -13.91 -1.50 3.73
C VAL A 189 -14.38 -2.94 3.89
N ASP A 190 -13.67 -3.75 4.69
CA ASP A 190 -14.03 -5.12 5.06
C ASP A 190 -14.62 -5.24 6.48
N GLY A 191 -14.79 -4.11 7.19
CA GLY A 191 -15.31 -4.06 8.55
C GLY A 191 -14.35 -4.56 9.63
N SER A 192 -13.07 -4.79 9.30
CA SER A 192 -12.08 -5.35 10.23
C SER A 192 -11.68 -4.41 11.38
N ALA A 193 -11.73 -3.10 11.15
CA ALA A 193 -11.39 -2.09 12.13
C ALA A 193 -12.10 -0.74 11.86
N THR A 194 -12.22 0.06 12.91
CA THR A 194 -12.62 1.48 12.84
C THR A 194 -11.59 2.31 13.57
N HIS A 195 -11.12 3.38 12.95
CA HIS A 195 -10.07 4.25 13.46
C HIS A 195 -10.59 5.66 13.69
N THR A 196 -10.28 6.24 14.84
CA THR A 196 -10.10 7.69 14.97
C THR A 196 -8.72 8.08 14.45
N LEU A 197 -8.49 9.38 14.19
CA LEU A 197 -7.16 9.88 13.82
C LEU A 197 -6.08 9.47 14.84
N ALA A 198 -6.38 9.59 16.13
CA ALA A 198 -5.47 9.21 17.21
C ALA A 198 -5.16 7.71 17.21
N SER A 199 -6.17 6.84 17.02
CA SER A 199 -5.91 5.39 16.97
C SER A 199 -5.16 4.94 15.71
N LEU A 200 -5.30 5.67 14.60
CA LEU A 200 -4.51 5.42 13.40
C LEU A 200 -3.04 5.82 13.61
N GLN A 201 -2.80 6.99 14.22
CA GLN A 201 -1.47 7.44 14.61
C GLN A 201 -0.79 6.45 15.57
N GLU A 202 -1.51 5.98 16.58
CA GLU A 202 -1.01 4.97 17.53
C GLU A 202 -0.66 3.64 16.84
N ALA A 203 -1.50 3.18 15.91
CA ALA A 203 -1.24 1.97 15.15
C ALA A 203 0.04 2.08 14.30
N LEU A 204 0.29 3.24 13.69
CA LEU A 204 1.53 3.51 12.95
C LEU A 204 2.74 3.64 13.88
N HIS A 205 2.58 4.24 15.06
CA HIS A 205 3.66 4.32 16.04
C HIS A 205 4.07 2.92 16.54
N GLU A 206 3.10 2.05 16.86
CA GLU A 206 3.35 0.66 17.23
C GLU A 206 3.98 -0.14 16.09
N LEU A 207 3.61 0.13 14.84
CA LEU A 207 4.26 -0.46 13.66
C LEU A 207 5.76 -0.10 13.62
N LEU A 208 6.11 1.18 13.83
CA LEU A 208 7.51 1.61 13.86
C LEU A 208 8.27 0.98 15.03
N ARG A 209 7.69 0.95 16.24
CA ARG A 209 8.30 0.30 17.41
C ARG A 209 8.54 -1.20 17.19
N ALA A 210 7.61 -1.87 16.49
CA ALA A 210 7.72 -3.28 16.16
C ALA A 210 8.87 -3.59 15.18
N HIS A 211 9.12 -2.70 14.22
CA HIS A 211 10.10 -2.94 13.15
C HIS A 211 11.44 -2.23 13.36
N ARG A 212 11.49 -1.20 14.20
CA ARG A 212 12.69 -0.41 14.48
C ARG A 212 13.47 0.00 13.22
N PRO A 213 12.84 0.68 12.25
CA PRO A 213 13.46 0.97 10.96
C PRO A 213 14.66 1.92 11.08
N ASP A 214 15.62 1.77 10.17
CA ASP A 214 16.70 2.74 9.93
C ASP A 214 16.21 3.91 9.07
N ARG A 215 15.15 3.68 8.28
CA ARG A 215 14.53 4.66 7.39
C ARG A 215 13.01 4.55 7.40
N ILE A 216 12.35 5.69 7.52
CA ILE A 216 10.92 5.85 7.30
C ILE A 216 10.74 6.57 5.96
N THR A 217 9.86 6.05 5.10
CA THR A 217 9.49 6.73 3.86
C THR A 217 7.98 6.93 3.76
N THR A 218 7.60 7.97 3.03
CA THR A 218 6.20 8.30 2.70
C THR A 218 6.16 9.10 1.39
N LEU A 219 4.97 9.47 0.93
CA LEU A 219 4.82 10.41 -0.19
C LEU A 219 4.95 11.89 0.27
N ASP A 220 4.23 12.81 -0.37
CA ASP A 220 4.46 14.24 -0.25
C ASP A 220 3.91 14.77 1.08
N HIS A 221 4.81 15.06 2.02
CA HIS A 221 4.49 15.69 3.31
C HIS A 221 4.75 17.20 3.31
N VAL A 222 5.13 17.77 2.16
CA VAL A 222 5.52 19.18 2.00
C VAL A 222 4.45 19.96 1.26
N GLY A 223 3.90 19.38 0.19
CA GLY A 223 2.79 19.95 -0.58
C GLY A 223 1.50 20.04 0.22
N GLY A 224 0.47 20.58 -0.41
CA GLY A 224 -0.84 20.83 0.19
C GLY A 224 -1.94 20.03 -0.49
N PHE A 225 -3.05 19.78 0.20
CA PHE A 225 -4.25 19.29 -0.49
C PHE A 225 -4.61 20.18 -1.68
N ASP A 226 -5.23 19.58 -2.70
CA ASP A 226 -5.72 20.25 -3.90
C ASP A 226 -4.62 20.86 -4.81
N ASP A 227 -3.36 20.44 -4.65
CA ASP A 227 -2.20 20.87 -5.48
C ASP A 227 -1.96 20.05 -6.75
N GLY A 228 -2.85 19.08 -7.02
CA GLY A 228 -2.77 18.17 -8.16
C GLY A 228 -2.30 16.76 -7.80
N ASP A 229 -1.83 16.53 -6.57
CA ASP A 229 -1.63 15.18 -6.04
C ASP A 229 -2.92 14.59 -5.43
N HIS A 230 -2.91 13.30 -5.15
CA HIS A 230 -4.03 12.61 -4.50
C HIS A 230 -4.16 13.05 -3.03
N ALA A 231 -5.38 13.35 -2.57
CA ALA A 231 -5.61 13.75 -1.18
C ALA A 231 -5.13 12.69 -0.16
N ASP A 232 -5.32 11.40 -0.45
CA ASP A 232 -4.79 10.35 0.43
C ASP A 232 -3.25 10.34 0.50
N HIS A 233 -2.52 10.71 -0.57
CA HIS A 233 -1.05 10.80 -0.51
C HIS A 233 -0.62 11.80 0.56
N HIS A 234 -1.21 13.00 0.54
CA HIS A 234 -0.96 14.06 1.51
C HIS A 234 -1.40 13.65 2.92
N ALA A 235 -2.64 13.15 3.09
CA ALA A 235 -3.15 12.78 4.41
C ALA A 235 -2.30 11.69 5.07
N VAL A 236 -1.85 10.69 4.31
CA VAL A 236 -0.95 9.65 4.79
C VAL A 236 0.44 10.20 5.08
N ALA A 237 0.97 11.08 4.23
CA ALA A 237 2.30 11.65 4.44
C ALA A 237 2.36 12.60 5.65
N TYR A 238 1.30 13.34 5.93
CA TYR A 238 1.21 14.14 7.15
C TYR A 238 1.10 13.27 8.40
N LEU A 239 0.38 12.13 8.33
CA LEU A 239 0.33 11.15 9.39
C LEU A 239 1.72 10.54 9.64
N ALA A 240 2.42 10.15 8.58
CA ALA A 240 3.78 9.62 8.66
C ALA A 240 4.74 10.63 9.29
N GLU A 241 4.73 11.91 8.87
CA GLU A 241 5.55 12.97 9.48
C GLU A 241 5.18 13.18 10.96
N ARG A 242 3.89 13.10 11.31
CA ARG A 242 3.45 13.27 12.71
C ARG A 242 3.96 12.13 13.60
N VAL A 243 3.94 10.90 13.10
CA VAL A 243 4.41 9.72 13.84
C VAL A 243 5.94 9.73 13.94
N ASP A 244 6.64 10.11 12.87
CA ASP A 244 8.09 10.30 12.81
C ASP A 244 8.59 11.24 13.91
N ARG A 245 7.96 12.41 14.06
CA ARG A 245 8.36 13.43 15.06
C ARG A 245 8.32 12.97 16.52
N VAL A 246 7.55 11.92 16.83
CA VAL A 246 7.42 11.37 18.18
C VAL A 246 8.10 10.01 18.32
N TYR A 247 8.69 9.49 17.25
CA TYR A 247 9.43 8.24 17.25
C TYR A 247 10.90 8.50 17.63
N ASP A 248 11.36 7.90 18.72
CA ASP A 248 12.58 8.28 19.44
C ASP A 248 13.80 7.39 19.15
N VAL A 249 13.64 6.35 18.33
CA VAL A 249 14.75 5.49 17.89
C VAL A 249 15.49 6.19 16.75
N PRO A 250 16.83 6.21 16.69
CA PRO A 250 17.56 6.84 15.59
C PRO A 250 17.17 6.27 14.22
N HIS A 251 16.79 7.14 13.28
CA HIS A 251 16.39 6.80 11.92
C HIS A 251 16.53 8.01 10.98
N SER A 252 16.29 7.79 9.70
CA SER A 252 16.12 8.84 8.69
C SER A 252 14.68 8.89 8.18
N PHE A 253 14.22 10.05 7.72
CA PHE A 253 12.89 10.24 7.15
C PHE A 253 13.00 10.85 5.75
N ALA A 254 12.21 10.33 4.80
CA ALA A 254 12.15 10.88 3.45
C ALA A 254 10.72 10.84 2.88
N GLY A 255 10.28 11.96 2.31
CA GLY A 255 9.07 12.02 1.49
C GLY A 255 9.39 11.95 0.00
N TYR A 256 8.42 11.53 -0.81
CA TYR A 256 8.51 11.48 -2.27
C TYR A 256 7.29 12.13 -2.91
N ARG A 257 7.47 12.88 -3.99
CA ARG A 257 6.36 13.52 -4.71
C ARG A 257 5.55 12.48 -5.48
N GLY A 258 4.22 12.60 -5.44
CA GLY A 258 3.28 11.73 -6.16
C GLY A 258 3.02 12.22 -7.58
N TYR A 259 1.74 12.35 -7.96
CA TYR A 259 1.33 12.59 -9.35
C TYR A 259 1.94 13.82 -10.03
N PRO A 260 2.16 14.97 -9.35
CA PRO A 260 2.70 16.17 -9.98
C PRO A 260 4.08 15.98 -10.63
N ILE A 261 4.81 14.89 -10.34
CA ILE A 261 6.08 14.62 -11.02
C ILE A 261 5.92 14.46 -12.53
N GLU A 262 4.73 14.19 -13.07
CA GLU A 262 4.55 14.11 -14.53
C GLU A 262 4.96 15.39 -15.28
N GLY A 263 4.87 16.55 -14.61
CA GLY A 263 5.29 17.84 -15.14
C GLY A 263 6.79 18.12 -15.05
N GLU A 264 7.55 17.29 -14.33
CA GLU A 264 8.99 17.46 -14.14
C GLU A 264 9.80 16.86 -15.31
N PRO A 265 11.09 17.19 -15.44
CA PRO A 265 11.99 16.46 -16.34
C PRO A 265 12.08 14.96 -15.97
N ALA A 266 12.41 14.10 -16.92
CA ALA A 266 12.81 12.73 -16.58
C ALA A 266 14.16 12.76 -15.85
N ASN A 267 14.28 12.07 -14.71
CA ASN A 267 15.50 12.06 -13.90
C ASN A 267 16.03 10.66 -13.58
N LEU A 268 15.39 9.61 -14.09
CA LEU A 268 15.89 8.24 -14.01
C LEU A 268 16.72 7.91 -15.25
N ALA A 269 17.84 7.21 -15.04
CA ALA A 269 18.59 6.61 -16.12
C ALA A 269 17.77 5.47 -16.78
N PRO A 270 18.05 5.11 -18.05
CA PRO A 270 17.27 4.09 -18.75
C PRO A 270 17.18 2.74 -18.03
N HIS A 271 18.25 2.33 -17.34
CA HIS A 271 18.26 1.07 -16.58
C HIS A 271 17.41 1.15 -15.29
N GLU A 272 17.35 2.31 -14.63
CA GLU A 272 16.49 2.54 -13.46
C GLU A 272 15.01 2.55 -13.89
N THR A 273 14.69 3.22 -15.00
CA THR A 273 13.35 3.17 -15.62
C THR A 273 12.96 1.73 -15.97
N ALA A 274 13.82 0.98 -16.64
CA ALA A 274 13.53 -0.42 -17.02
C ALA A 274 13.29 -1.31 -15.81
N ALA A 275 14.05 -1.14 -14.74
CA ALA A 275 13.87 -1.92 -13.52
C ALA A 275 12.58 -1.53 -12.77
N LYS A 276 12.23 -0.25 -12.75
CA LYS A 276 10.95 0.25 -12.22
C LYS A 276 9.76 -0.29 -13.02
N GLU A 277 9.83 -0.23 -14.36
CA GLU A 277 8.84 -0.83 -15.26
C GLU A 277 8.67 -2.33 -15.03
N ALA A 278 9.76 -3.08 -14.87
CA ALA A 278 9.73 -4.53 -14.69
C ALA A 278 8.88 -4.93 -13.47
N ILE A 279 9.02 -4.21 -12.35
CA ILE A 279 8.29 -4.51 -11.11
C ILE A 279 6.87 -3.94 -11.16
N PHE A 280 6.70 -2.69 -11.61
CA PHE A 280 5.37 -2.09 -11.74
C PHE A 280 4.45 -2.87 -12.68
N PHE A 281 4.97 -3.38 -13.80
CA PHE A 281 4.15 -4.17 -14.72
C PHE A 281 3.74 -5.54 -14.17
N VAL A 282 4.45 -6.08 -13.17
CA VAL A 282 3.98 -7.27 -12.44
C VAL A 282 2.76 -6.91 -11.59
N TYR A 283 2.83 -5.82 -10.82
CA TYR A 283 1.69 -5.29 -10.06
C TYR A 283 0.48 -5.03 -10.97
N ALA A 284 0.70 -4.32 -12.07
CA ALA A 284 -0.33 -3.86 -13.00
C ALA A 284 -1.14 -4.99 -13.67
N ARG A 285 -0.72 -6.26 -13.57
CA ARG A 285 -1.52 -7.39 -14.05
C ARG A 285 -2.77 -7.64 -13.21
N SER A 286 -2.75 -7.18 -11.95
CA SER A 286 -3.85 -7.32 -10.98
C SER A 286 -4.68 -6.04 -10.84
N ASP A 287 -4.16 -4.89 -11.24
CA ASP A 287 -4.91 -3.64 -11.33
C ASP A 287 -5.39 -3.39 -12.77
N TYR A 288 -6.70 -3.44 -12.98
CA TYR A 288 -7.29 -3.26 -14.31
C TYR A 288 -7.50 -1.79 -14.72
N LYS A 289 -7.40 -0.87 -13.76
CA LYS A 289 -7.55 0.58 -13.96
C LYS A 289 -6.23 1.23 -14.40
N THR A 290 -5.09 0.58 -14.13
CA THR A 290 -3.77 0.99 -14.63
C THR A 290 -3.36 0.36 -15.98
N CYS A 291 -2.15 0.65 -16.43
CA CYS A 291 -1.49 0.08 -17.60
C CYS A 291 -0.38 -0.90 -17.20
N ALA A 292 -0.10 -1.89 -18.05
CA ALA A 292 0.74 -3.04 -17.68
C ALA A 292 1.87 -3.32 -18.69
N SER A 293 2.26 -2.31 -19.47
CA SER A 293 3.37 -2.35 -20.42
C SER A 293 3.70 -0.94 -20.90
N SER A 294 4.93 -0.69 -21.33
CA SER A 294 5.36 0.63 -21.82
C SER A 294 4.43 1.13 -22.95
N GLY A 295 4.03 0.26 -23.87
CA GLY A 295 3.08 0.62 -24.94
C GLY A 295 1.69 1.00 -24.43
N SER A 296 1.18 0.32 -23.40
CA SER A 296 -0.11 0.66 -22.79
C SER A 296 -0.06 1.87 -21.87
N CYS A 297 1.13 2.20 -21.34
CA CYS A 297 1.38 3.36 -20.47
C CYS A 297 1.75 4.63 -21.25
N ALA A 298 2.17 4.53 -22.51
CA ALA A 298 2.69 5.66 -23.29
C ALA A 298 1.76 6.89 -23.40
N HIS A 299 0.44 6.70 -23.23
CA HIS A 299 -0.57 7.76 -23.31
C HIS A 299 -1.32 7.96 -22.00
N ARG A 300 -0.70 7.56 -20.88
CA ARG A 300 -1.25 7.71 -19.55
C ARG A 300 -0.21 8.34 -18.61
N PRO A 301 -0.64 8.92 -17.49
CA PRO A 301 0.27 9.52 -16.51
C PRO A 301 1.39 8.58 -16.06
N GLU A 302 1.10 7.28 -15.93
CA GLU A 302 2.10 6.27 -15.53
C GLU A 302 3.33 6.27 -16.45
N GLY A 303 3.15 6.52 -17.76
CA GLY A 303 4.28 6.60 -18.69
C GLY A 303 5.27 7.72 -18.35
N ALA A 304 4.78 8.84 -17.80
CA ALA A 304 5.63 9.91 -17.29
C ALA A 304 6.25 9.53 -15.94
N TRP A 305 5.46 8.99 -15.01
CA TRP A 305 5.93 8.62 -13.67
C TRP A 305 7.03 7.55 -13.68
N LEU A 306 6.98 6.59 -14.61
CA LEU A 306 7.95 5.49 -14.69
C LEU A 306 9.38 5.94 -15.02
N SER A 307 9.57 7.14 -15.56
CA SER A 307 10.90 7.72 -15.84
C SER A 307 11.36 8.76 -14.80
N ARG A 308 10.61 8.88 -13.70
CA ARG A 308 10.79 9.95 -12.70
C ARG A 308 10.72 9.45 -11.28
N GLU A 309 11.47 10.09 -10.40
CA GLU A 309 11.35 9.90 -8.95
C GLU A 309 11.96 11.10 -8.23
N TYR A 310 11.15 11.82 -7.44
CA TYR A 310 11.56 13.05 -6.80
C TYR A 310 11.26 12.99 -5.31
N GLU A 311 12.25 13.35 -4.49
CA GLU A 311 12.00 13.55 -3.06
C GLU A 311 11.19 14.83 -2.82
N ALA A 312 10.26 14.78 -1.86
CA ALA A 312 9.59 15.94 -1.31
C ALA A 312 10.45 16.49 -0.16
N ARG A 313 11.02 17.69 -0.35
CA ARG A 313 11.93 18.34 0.61
C ARG A 313 11.43 19.76 0.92
N ARG A 314 11.60 20.18 2.18
CA ARG A 314 11.40 21.57 2.62
C ARG A 314 12.59 22.46 2.27
#